data_AF-A0A9E5YHN4-F1
#
_entry.id   AF-A0A9E5YHN4-F1
#
_cell.length_a   1.000
_cell.length_b   1.000
_cell.length_c   1.000
_cell.angle_alpha   90.00
_cell.angle_beta   90.00
_cell.angle_gamma   90.00
#
_symmetry.space_group_name_H-M   'P 1'
#
loop_
_entity.id
_entity.type
_entity.pdbx_description
1 polymer ?
#
loop_
_entity_poly.entity_id
_entity_poly.type
_entity_poly.pdbx_seq_one_letter_code
_entity_poly.pdbx_strand_id
1 'polypeptide(L)'
;MLEIRFHGRGGQGTVVASILLAKAFFDAGYYVQTFPLFGVERRGAPVEAYLRLDKKKILIRSNIYTPDHIIVQDVKLLGSIDVTSGFKPGGTILINSKEIPDNLEPFPAFGWRLWMPPALPRRSSGNRLSEDSGSFQTSDRR
;
A
#
# COMPACT_ATOMS: atom_id res chain seq x y z
N MET A 1 7.57 -18.46 10.50
CA MET A 1 7.81 -17.17 9.86
C MET A 1 6.89 -17.01 8.67
N LEU A 2 6.25 -15.85 8.56
CA LEU A 2 5.44 -15.47 7.40
C LEU A 2 6.18 -14.35 6.66
N GLU A 3 6.25 -14.47 5.35
CA GLU A 3 7.03 -13.61 4.45
C GLU A 3 6.13 -13.02 3.36
N ILE A 4 6.10 -11.69 3.27
CA ILE A 4 5.28 -10.94 2.32
C ILE A 4 6.19 -10.13 1.40
N ARG A 5 5.96 -10.23 0.09
CA ARG A 5 6.63 -9.42 -0.93
C ARG A 5 5.66 -8.42 -1.53
N PHE A 6 6.03 -7.16 -1.46
CA PHE A 6 5.31 -6.04 -2.05
C PHE A 6 5.94 -5.64 -3.37
N HIS A 7 5.10 -5.35 -4.35
CA HIS A 7 5.47 -4.82 -5.66
C HIS A 7 4.71 -3.54 -5.93
N GLY A 8 5.42 -2.49 -6.36
CA GLY A 8 4.80 -1.26 -6.84
C GLY A 8 5.81 -0.41 -7.58
N ARG A 9 5.55 0.89 -7.71
CA ARG A 9 6.47 1.84 -8.34
C ARG A 9 6.94 2.93 -7.39
N GLY A 10 8.13 3.47 -7.67
CA GLY A 10 8.66 4.63 -6.96
C GLY A 10 7.66 5.79 -6.95
N GLY A 11 7.21 6.18 -5.75
CA GLY A 11 6.21 7.23 -5.52
C GLY A 11 4.79 6.73 -5.20
N GLN A 12 4.50 5.42 -5.26
CA GLN A 12 3.17 4.86 -4.95
C GLN A 12 2.96 4.52 -3.47
N GLY A 13 4.01 4.57 -2.65
CA GLY A 13 3.92 4.25 -1.24
C GLY A 13 4.12 2.77 -0.90
N THR A 14 4.67 1.94 -1.80
CA THR A 14 5.01 0.52 -1.56
C THR A 14 5.78 0.30 -0.25
N VAL A 15 6.86 1.04 -0.06
CA VAL A 15 7.72 0.94 1.13
C VAL A 15 6.98 1.43 2.39
N VAL A 16 6.17 2.48 2.25
CA VAL A 16 5.39 3.01 3.38
C VAL A 16 4.33 2.00 3.80
N ALA A 17 3.67 1.33 2.84
CA ALA A 17 2.70 0.27 3.13
C ALA A 17 3.33 -0.92 3.86
N SER A 18 4.52 -1.36 3.45
CA SER A 18 5.22 -2.46 4.14
C SER A 18 5.61 -2.06 5.57
N ILE A 19 6.06 -0.81 5.77
CA ILE A 19 6.37 -0.25 7.10
C ILE A 19 5.12 -0.16 7.98
N LEU A 20 4.01 0.33 7.44
CA LEU A 20 2.77 0.47 8.20
C LEU A 20 2.24 -0.90 8.65
N LEU A 21 2.27 -1.88 7.75
CA LEU A 21 1.86 -3.25 8.09
C LEU A 21 2.82 -3.87 9.13
N ALA A 22 4.13 -3.64 8.99
CA ALA A 22 5.12 -4.08 9.99
C ALA A 22 4.82 -3.51 11.38
N LYS A 23 4.49 -2.21 11.46
CA LYS A 23 4.12 -1.56 12.72
C LYS A 23 2.87 -2.18 13.34
N ALA A 24 1.82 -2.41 12.55
CA ALA A 24 0.61 -3.05 13.04
C ALA A 24 0.89 -4.46 13.62
N PHE A 25 1.74 -5.25 12.97
CA PHE A 25 2.12 -6.57 13.49
C PHE A 25 3.05 -6.48 14.70
N PHE A 26 3.94 -5.49 14.76
CA PHE A 26 4.76 -5.23 15.92
C PHE A 26 3.90 -4.92 17.15
N ASP A 27 2.90 -4.04 17.00
CA ASP A 27 1.94 -3.71 18.06
C ASP A 27 1.11 -4.94 18.48
N ALA A 28 0.88 -5.88 17.55
CA ALA A 28 0.24 -7.18 17.83
C ALA A 28 1.20 -8.24 18.44
N GLY A 29 2.40 -7.85 18.87
CA GLY A 29 3.35 -8.72 19.57
C GLY A 29 4.13 -9.67 18.67
N TYR A 30 4.33 -9.34 17.40
CA TYR A 30 5.21 -10.09 16.50
C TYR A 30 6.60 -9.47 16.44
N TYR A 31 7.60 -10.32 16.22
CA TYR A 31 8.88 -9.86 15.70
C TYR A 31 8.70 -9.56 14.22
N VAL A 32 9.11 -8.36 13.80
CA VAL A 32 8.97 -7.92 12.41
C VAL A 32 10.30 -7.47 11.84
N GLN A 33 10.45 -7.63 10.53
CA GLN A 33 11.54 -7.07 9.76
C GLN A 33 10.99 -6.59 8.42
N THR A 34 11.21 -5.32 8.08
CA THR A 34 10.82 -4.78 6.77
C THR A 34 11.93 -3.91 6.20
N PHE A 35 12.14 -4.03 4.90
CA PHE A 35 13.14 -3.26 4.17
C PHE A 35 12.78 -3.25 2.67
N PRO A 36 13.15 -2.19 1.95
CA PRO A 36 12.95 -2.12 0.50
C PRO A 36 14.08 -2.83 -0.26
N LEU A 37 13.79 -3.20 -1.51
CA LEU A 37 14.79 -3.46 -2.54
C LEU A 37 14.56 -2.47 -3.68
N PHE A 38 15.57 -1.66 -3.94
CA PHE A 38 15.57 -0.70 -5.04
C PHE A 38 16.45 -1.22 -6.17
N GLY A 39 15.91 -1.19 -7.39
CA GLY A 39 16.71 -1.36 -8.61
C GLY A 39 17.39 -0.04 -8.98
N VAL A 40 17.24 0.37 -10.24
CA VAL A 40 17.66 1.72 -10.68
C VAL A 40 16.68 2.74 -10.09
N GLU A 41 17.10 3.46 -9.04
CA GLU A 41 16.28 4.45 -8.35
C GLU A 41 15.90 5.63 -9.26
N ARG A 42 14.68 5.61 -9.78
CA ARG A 42 14.02 6.73 -10.47
C ARG A 42 12.51 6.68 -10.26
N ARG A 43 11.85 7.82 -10.40
CA ARG A 43 10.38 7.90 -10.27
C ARG A 43 9.71 6.93 -11.25
N GLY A 44 8.73 6.17 -10.77
CA GLY A 44 8.02 5.19 -11.59
C GLY A 44 8.78 3.89 -11.88
N ALA A 45 10.04 3.73 -11.47
CA ALA A 45 10.71 2.42 -11.56
C ALA A 45 10.02 1.38 -10.66
N PRO A 46 10.04 0.09 -11.03
CA PRO A 46 9.61 -0.99 -10.14
C PRO A 46 10.34 -0.94 -8.80
N VAL A 47 9.60 -1.13 -7.73
CA VAL A 47 10.09 -1.16 -6.35
C VAL A 47 9.54 -2.40 -5.69
N GLU A 48 10.44 -3.13 -5.02
CA GLU A 48 10.09 -4.22 -4.14
C GLU A 48 10.22 -3.78 -2.68
N ALA A 49 9.37 -4.32 -1.82
CA ALA A 49 9.56 -4.24 -0.39
C ALA A 49 9.24 -5.57 0.27
N TYR A 50 9.96 -5.87 1.34
CA TYR A 50 9.85 -7.14 2.05
C TYR A 50 9.32 -6.92 3.44
N LEU A 51 8.51 -7.85 3.91
CA LEU A 51 8.07 -7.94 5.29
C LEU A 51 8.18 -9.39 5.76
N ARG A 52 8.89 -9.59 6.87
CA ARG A 52 8.85 -10.83 7.64
C ARG A 52 8.17 -10.58 8.96
N LEU A 53 7.39 -11.54 9.41
CA LEU A 53 6.83 -11.57 10.75
C LEU A 53 6.85 -12.98 11.34
N ASP A 54 7.15 -13.07 12.63
CA ASP A 54 7.21 -14.33 13.37
C ASP A 54 6.90 -14.09 14.86
N LYS A 55 6.49 -15.13 15.57
CA LYS A 55 6.40 -15.14 17.04
C LYS A 55 7.78 -15.32 17.71
N LYS A 56 8.80 -15.72 16.95
CA LYS A 56 10.20 -15.82 17.40
C LYS A 56 11.07 -14.73 16.76
N LYS A 57 12.21 -14.43 17.39
CA LYS A 57 13.17 -13.44 16.87
C LYS A 57 13.65 -13.80 15.46
N ILE A 58 13.61 -12.83 14.55
CA ILE A 58 14.04 -12.99 13.16
C ILE A 58 15.53 -12.66 13.05
N LEU A 59 16.34 -13.62 12.60
CA LEU A 59 17.80 -13.46 12.44
C LEU A 59 18.23 -13.32 10.97
N ILE A 60 17.39 -13.77 10.04
CA ILE A 60 17.65 -13.74 8.59
C ILE A 60 17.68 -12.29 8.10
N ARG A 61 18.66 -11.96 7.26
CA ARG A 61 18.87 -10.62 6.66
C ARG A 61 19.15 -10.75 5.15
N SER A 62 18.24 -11.37 4.42
CA SER A 62 18.30 -11.55 2.97
C SER A 62 16.96 -11.19 2.32
N ASN A 63 16.90 -11.05 1.00
CA ASN A 63 15.62 -10.82 0.29
C ASN A 63 14.64 -11.98 0.52
N ILE A 64 13.35 -11.74 0.24
CA ILE A 64 12.32 -12.79 0.25
C ILE A 64 12.22 -13.38 -1.16
N TYR A 65 12.87 -14.54 -1.34
CA TYR A 65 12.83 -15.29 -2.59
C TYR A 65 11.59 -16.17 -2.71
N THR A 66 11.05 -16.63 -1.57
CA THR A 66 9.91 -17.55 -1.51
C THR A 66 8.77 -16.99 -0.64
N PRO A 67 8.04 -15.97 -1.12
CA PRO A 67 6.99 -15.32 -0.33
C PRO A 67 5.78 -16.23 -0.09
N ASP A 68 5.18 -16.11 1.09
CA ASP A 68 3.88 -16.69 1.43
C ASP A 68 2.74 -15.85 0.86
N HIS A 69 2.91 -14.53 0.81
CA HIS A 69 1.92 -13.60 0.23
C HIS A 69 2.57 -12.54 -0.64
N ILE A 70 1.85 -12.10 -1.66
CA ILE A 70 2.28 -11.04 -2.57
C ILE A 70 1.25 -9.91 -2.58
N ILE A 71 1.72 -8.67 -2.54
CA ILE A 71 0.89 -7.48 -2.68
C ILE A 71 1.38 -6.67 -3.88
N VAL A 72 0.52 -6.47 -4.88
CA VAL A 72 0.83 -5.72 -6.10
C VAL A 72 0.02 -4.42 -6.12
N GLN A 73 0.71 -3.28 -6.00
CA GLN A 73 0.07 -1.95 -5.99
C GLN A 73 -0.23 -1.41 -7.39
N ASP A 74 0.48 -1.90 -8.42
CA ASP A 74 0.32 -1.48 -9.81
C ASP A 74 0.22 -2.70 -10.73
N VAL A 75 -0.97 -2.93 -11.28
CA VAL A 75 -1.26 -4.02 -12.23
C VAL A 75 -0.38 -3.97 -13.48
N LYS A 76 0.15 -2.80 -13.89
CA LYS A 76 1.05 -2.71 -15.04
C LYS A 76 2.39 -3.42 -14.82
N LEU A 77 2.74 -3.73 -13.57
CA LEU A 77 3.96 -4.49 -13.28
C LEU A 77 3.87 -5.93 -13.77
N LEU A 78 2.66 -6.50 -13.84
CA LEU A 78 2.42 -7.89 -14.27
C LEU A 78 2.92 -8.17 -15.69
N GLY A 79 2.92 -7.14 -16.56
CA GLY A 79 3.45 -7.25 -17.93
C GLY A 79 4.94 -6.94 -18.07
N SER A 80 5.62 -6.57 -16.99
CA SER A 80 7.02 -6.09 -17.05
C SER A 80 8.00 -6.91 -16.21
N ILE A 81 7.53 -7.56 -15.15
CA ILE A 81 8.33 -8.38 -14.24
C ILE A 81 7.52 -9.60 -13.79
N ASP A 82 8.20 -10.70 -13.48
CA ASP A 82 7.56 -11.85 -12.83
C ASP A 82 7.37 -11.58 -11.34
N VAL A 83 6.21 -11.02 -10.99
CA VAL A 83 5.85 -10.76 -9.59
C VAL A 83 5.61 -12.04 -8.78
N THR A 84 5.38 -13.17 -9.45
CA THR A 84 5.01 -14.47 -8.88
C THR A 84 6.20 -15.40 -8.62
N SER A 85 7.41 -14.98 -9.01
CA SER A 85 8.63 -15.78 -8.87
C SER A 85 8.82 -16.31 -7.43
N GLY A 86 8.88 -17.63 -7.27
CA GLY A 86 9.07 -18.30 -5.98
C GLY A 86 7.85 -18.30 -5.05
N PHE A 87 6.67 -17.88 -5.51
CA PHE A 87 5.45 -17.86 -4.71
C PHE A 87 5.07 -19.26 -4.22
N LYS A 88 4.81 -19.38 -2.91
CA LYS A 88 4.48 -20.66 -2.27
C LYS A 88 3.04 -21.09 -2.59
N PRO A 89 2.79 -22.40 -2.77
CA PRO A 89 1.43 -22.93 -2.87
C PRO A 89 0.59 -22.58 -1.63
N GLY A 90 -0.69 -22.26 -1.83
CA GLY A 90 -1.61 -21.89 -0.75
C GLY A 90 -1.46 -20.45 -0.23
N GLY A 91 -0.51 -19.69 -0.78
CA GLY A 91 -0.38 -18.26 -0.52
C GLY A 91 -1.54 -17.43 -1.07
N THR A 92 -1.49 -16.11 -0.86
CA THR A 92 -2.47 -15.17 -1.46
C THR A 92 -1.78 -14.04 -2.19
N ILE A 93 -2.35 -13.66 -3.34
CA ILE A 93 -1.92 -12.49 -4.10
C ILE A 93 -3.02 -11.44 -4.05
N LEU A 94 -2.71 -10.27 -3.51
CA LEU A 94 -3.57 -9.09 -3.48
C LEU A 94 -3.12 -8.12 -4.58
N ILE A 95 -4.01 -7.81 -5.53
CA ILE A 95 -3.70 -6.89 -6.64
C ILE A 95 -4.63 -5.68 -6.56
N ASN A 96 -4.02 -4.50 -6.52
CA ASN A 96 -4.73 -3.24 -6.69
C ASN A 96 -5.00 -3.01 -8.19
N SER A 97 -6.22 -3.34 -8.61
CA SER A 97 -6.67 -3.15 -9.98
C SER A 97 -8.14 -2.71 -10.03
N LYS A 98 -8.49 -1.91 -11.05
CA LYS A 98 -9.88 -1.52 -11.32
C LYS A 98 -10.69 -2.68 -11.89
N GLU A 99 -10.01 -3.54 -12.64
CA GLU A 99 -10.54 -4.66 -13.41
C GLU A 99 -9.82 -5.96 -13.03
N ILE A 100 -10.47 -7.08 -13.26
CA ILE A 100 -9.84 -8.39 -13.07
C ILE A 100 -8.82 -8.56 -14.21
N PRO A 101 -7.56 -8.94 -13.92
CA PRO A 101 -6.59 -9.22 -14.98
C PRO A 101 -7.11 -10.29 -15.95
N ASP A 102 -6.93 -10.07 -17.26
CA ASP A 102 -7.44 -10.96 -18.30
C ASP A 102 -6.91 -12.39 -18.21
N ASN A 103 -5.67 -12.55 -17.69
CA ASN A 103 -5.06 -13.85 -17.46
C ASN A 103 -4.85 -14.08 -15.96
N LEU A 104 -5.63 -15.02 -15.40
CA LEU A 104 -5.56 -15.44 -14.01
C LEU A 104 -4.72 -16.71 -13.78
N GLU A 105 -4.26 -17.39 -14.83
CA GLU A 105 -3.49 -18.64 -14.68
C GLU A 105 -2.23 -18.51 -13.82
N PRO A 106 -1.47 -17.38 -13.86
CA PRO A 106 -0.33 -17.19 -12.98
C PRO A 106 -0.71 -16.97 -11.50
N PHE A 107 -2.00 -16.77 -11.19
CA PHE A 107 -2.49 -16.35 -9.88
C PHE A 107 -3.46 -17.39 -9.29
N PRO A 108 -2.95 -18.54 -8.81
CA PRO A 108 -3.79 -19.66 -8.36
C PRO A 108 -4.66 -19.35 -7.12
N ALA A 109 -4.41 -18.23 -6.44
CA ALA A 109 -5.16 -17.76 -5.28
C ALA A 109 -5.34 -16.24 -5.34
N PHE A 110 -6.17 -15.78 -6.29
CA PHE A 110 -6.53 -14.37 -6.41
C PHE A 110 -7.53 -13.99 -5.31
N GLY A 111 -7.04 -13.26 -4.30
CA GLY A 111 -7.82 -12.89 -3.13
C GLY A 111 -8.06 -11.39 -3.08
N TRP A 112 -9.31 -11.01 -3.35
CA TRP A 112 -9.96 -9.74 -3.02
C TRP A 112 -9.63 -8.52 -3.92
N ARG A 113 -10.72 -7.89 -4.38
CA ARG A 113 -10.75 -6.61 -5.09
C ARG A 113 -10.91 -5.50 -4.05
N LEU A 114 -9.88 -4.68 -3.83
CA LEU A 114 -10.03 -3.45 -3.06
C LEU A 114 -10.52 -2.34 -3.99
N TRP A 115 -11.82 -2.04 -3.95
CA TRP A 115 -12.36 -0.83 -4.60
C TRP A 115 -11.97 0.38 -3.74
N MET A 116 -11.01 1.16 -4.20
CA MET A 116 -10.81 2.51 -3.70
C MET A 116 -11.78 3.42 -4.47
N PRO A 117 -12.73 4.13 -3.81
CA PRO A 117 -13.47 5.18 -4.48
C PRO A 117 -12.48 6.17 -5.10
N PRO A 118 -12.78 6.75 -6.27
CA PRO A 118 -11.97 7.84 -6.81
C PRO A 118 -11.79 8.89 -5.70
N ALA A 119 -10.54 9.36 -5.53
CA ALA A 119 -10.19 10.33 -4.50
C ALA A 119 -11.27 11.41 -4.44
N LEU A 120 -11.84 11.61 -3.24
CA LEU A 120 -12.86 12.64 -3.02
C LEU A 120 -12.37 13.92 -3.69
N PRO A 121 -13.20 14.59 -4.51
CA PRO A 121 -12.81 15.82 -5.16
C PRO A 121 -12.24 16.73 -4.09
N ARG A 122 -11.00 17.20 -4.29
CA ARG A 122 -10.41 18.21 -3.42
C ARG A 122 -11.47 19.30 -3.30
N ARG A 123 -11.95 19.56 -2.08
CA ARG A 123 -12.80 20.72 -1.84
C ARG A 123 -12.08 21.90 -2.50
N SER A 124 -12.67 22.44 -3.57
CA SER A 124 -12.29 23.76 -4.02
C SER A 124 -12.41 24.64 -2.78
N SER A 125 -11.36 25.41 -2.50
CA SER A 125 -11.39 26.45 -1.49
C SER A 125 -12.50 27.42 -1.88
N GLY A 126 -13.69 27.15 -1.36
CA GLY A 126 -14.88 27.96 -1.51
C GLY A 126 -14.64 29.30 -0.83
N ASN A 127 -14.87 30.35 -1.62
CA ASN A 127 -15.05 31.74 -1.29
C ASN A 127 -14.80 32.17 0.16
N ARG A 128 -13.81 33.06 0.25
CA ARG A 128 -13.68 34.11 1.26
C ARG A 128 -15.07 34.69 1.53
N LEU A 129 -15.58 34.54 2.74
CA LEU A 129 -16.74 35.30 3.22
C LEU A 129 -16.40 36.78 3.05
N SER A 130 -17.18 37.47 2.21
CA SER A 130 -17.23 38.92 2.21
C SER A 130 -17.84 39.35 3.54
N GLU A 131 -17.06 40.07 4.34
CA GLU A 131 -17.56 40.81 5.50
C GLU A 131 -18.49 41.90 4.99
N ASP A 132 -19.81 41.66 5.07
CA ASP A 132 -20.80 42.71 4.93
C ASP A 132 -20.97 43.38 6.30
N SER A 133 -20.47 44.61 6.36
CA SER A 133 -20.67 45.57 7.43
C SER A 133 -22.17 45.87 7.58
N GLY A 134 -22.82 45.28 8.59
CA GLY A 134 -24.18 45.60 9.01
C GLY A 134 -24.20 46.04 10.46
N SER A 135 -24.17 47.35 10.67
CA SER A 135 -24.39 48.01 11.96
C SER A 135 -25.74 47.62 12.57
N PHE A 136 -25.76 47.17 13.83
CA PHE A 136 -26.99 47.17 14.62
C PHE A 136 -26.72 47.75 16.02
N GLN A 137 -27.48 48.80 16.30
CA GLN A 137 -27.39 49.69 17.45
C GLN A 137 -27.85 48.99 18.72
N THR A 138 -27.14 49.24 19.82
CA THR A 138 -27.57 48.91 21.18
C THR A 138 -28.65 49.92 21.60
N SER A 139 -29.91 49.49 21.73
CA SER A 139 -30.95 50.28 22.39
C SER A 139 -30.97 49.96 23.88
N ASP A 140 -30.51 50.93 24.64
CA ASP A 140 -30.67 51.11 26.08
C ASP A 140 -32.15 51.11 26.50
N ARG A 141 -32.52 50.32 27.52
CA ARG A 141 -33.73 50.52 28.34
C ARG A 141 -33.49 50.04 29.77
N ARG A 142 -33.39 51.04 30.65
CA ARG A 142 -33.87 51.16 32.04
C ARG A 142 -34.41 49.92 32.73
#